data_AF-K1ZUK3-F1
#
_entry.id   AF-K1ZUK3-F1
#
_cell.length_a   1.000
_cell.length_b   1.000
_cell.length_c   1.000
_cell.angle_alpha   90.00
_cell.angle_beta   90.00
_cell.angle_gamma   90.00
#
_symmetry.space_group_name_H-M   'P 1'
#
loop_
_entity.id
_entity.type
_entity.pdbx_description
1 polymer ?
#
loop_
_entity_poly.entity_id
_entity_poly.type
_entity_poly.pdbx_seq_one_letter_code
_entity_poly.pdbx_strand_id
1 'polypeptide(L)'
;MAITQDDIVKWYENGKLKGATHMIIVCDTFDYGEFPVYVMPQEDAREKAQVEREKPMQKVMEVYSLSLPVLDQFHEPRAFHYD
;
A
#
# COMPACT_ATOMS: atom_id res chain seq x y z
N MET A 1 13.48 8.24 -6.20
CA MET A 1 14.29 7.03 -5.93
C MET A 1 13.31 5.88 -6.03
N ALA A 2 13.57 4.86 -6.85
CA ALA A 2 12.60 3.76 -6.99
C ALA A 2 12.60 2.93 -5.71
N ILE A 3 11.41 2.58 -5.21
CA ILE A 3 11.26 1.61 -4.12
C ILE A 3 11.89 0.28 -4.51
N THR A 4 12.52 -0.38 -3.55
CA THR A 4 12.98 -1.76 -3.71
C THR A 4 11.99 -2.75 -3.09
N GLN A 5 12.10 -4.03 -3.49
CA GLN A 5 11.32 -5.10 -2.87
C GLN A 5 11.55 -5.19 -1.36
N ASP A 6 12.77 -4.93 -0.90
CA ASP A 6 13.13 -4.95 0.52
C ASP A 6 12.40 -3.84 1.31
N ASP A 7 12.18 -2.68 0.70
CA ASP A 7 11.39 -1.59 1.30
C ASP A 7 9.93 -2.00 1.47
N ILE A 8 9.33 -2.62 0.45
CA ILE A 8 7.94 -3.10 0.51
C ILE A 8 7.80 -4.21 1.55
N VAL A 9 8.77 -5.14 1.65
CA VAL A 9 8.75 -6.19 2.68
C VAL A 9 8.82 -5.56 4.08
N LYS A 10 9.72 -4.60 4.31
CA LYS A 10 9.82 -3.88 5.59
C LYS A 10 8.52 -3.20 5.95
N TRP A 11 7.85 -2.55 4.99
CA TRP A 11 6.57 -1.89 5.23
C TRP A 11 5.45 -2.88 5.49
N TYR A 12 5.42 -3.98 4.74
CA TYR A 12 4.47 -5.07 4.94
C TYR A 12 4.58 -5.64 6.36
N GLU A 13 5.80 -5.94 6.82
CA GLU A 13 6.05 -6.40 8.20
C GLU A 13 5.67 -5.34 9.24
N ASN A 14 5.99 -4.07 8.99
CA ASN A 14 5.63 -2.96 9.89
C ASN A 14 4.10 -2.81 10.01
N GLY A 15 3.37 -2.94 8.89
CA GLY A 15 1.91 -2.94 8.85
C GLY A 15 1.32 -4.09 9.67
N LYS A 16 1.89 -5.30 9.55
CA LYS A 16 1.50 -6.44 10.38
C LYS A 16 1.73 -6.19 11.87
N LEU A 17 2.89 -5.64 12.24
CA LEU A 17 3.19 -5.28 13.63
C LEU A 17 2.23 -4.24 14.19
N LYS A 18 1.72 -3.34 13.35
CA LYS A 18 0.68 -2.36 13.71
C LYS A 18 -0.73 -2.94 13.79
N GLY A 19 -0.94 -4.18 13.32
CA GLY A 19 -2.26 -4.80 13.23
C GLY A 19 -3.12 -4.23 12.10
N ALA A 20 -2.50 -3.69 11.05
CA ALA A 20 -3.21 -3.24 9.85
C ALA A 20 -3.76 -4.43 9.04
N THR A 21 -4.81 -4.20 8.27
CA THR A 21 -5.40 -5.18 7.34
C THR A 21 -4.79 -5.06 5.95
N HIS A 22 -4.53 -3.81 5.51
CA HIS A 22 -3.99 -3.51 4.18
C HIS A 22 -2.85 -2.50 4.25
N MET A 23 -2.04 -2.52 3.19
CA MET A 23 -1.00 -1.54 2.93
C MET A 23 -1.18 -1.01 1.51
N ILE A 24 -1.46 0.29 1.40
CA ILE A 24 -1.61 1.01 0.14
C ILE A 24 -0.28 1.69 -0.19
N ILE A 25 0.29 1.43 -1.36
CA ILE A 25 1.45 2.17 -1.85
C ILE A 25 0.95 3.42 -2.59
N VAL A 26 1.40 4.58 -2.12
CA VAL A 26 1.07 5.88 -2.69
C VAL A 26 2.35 6.51 -3.23
N CYS A 27 2.27 7.08 -4.43
CA CYS A 27 3.34 7.85 -5.05
C CYS A 27 2.99 9.34 -4.99
N ASP A 28 3.86 10.14 -4.39
CA ASP A 28 3.84 11.59 -4.51
C ASP A 28 4.27 11.98 -5.92
N THR A 29 3.48 12.81 -6.60
CA THR A 29 3.72 13.22 -7.99
C THR A 29 4.58 14.48 -8.13
N PHE A 30 4.92 15.12 -7.01
CA PHE A 30 5.84 16.25 -6.94
C PHE A 30 7.30 15.78 -6.89
N ASP A 31 7.63 14.86 -5.98
CA ASP A 31 8.99 14.34 -5.80
C ASP A 31 9.19 12.89 -6.29
N TYR A 32 8.12 12.23 -6.75
CA TYR A 32 8.12 10.82 -7.19
C TYR A 32 8.58 9.85 -6.11
N GLY A 33 8.41 10.23 -4.84
CA GLY A 33 8.59 9.38 -3.68
C GLY A 33 7.38 8.48 -3.48
N GLU A 34 7.62 7.22 -3.14
CA GLU A 34 6.58 6.26 -2.83
C GLU A 34 6.58 5.95 -1.33
N PHE A 35 5.41 5.77 -0.71
CA PHE A 35 5.26 5.55 0.72
C PHE A 35 4.04 4.67 1.06
N PRO A 36 4.07 3.94 2.19
CA PRO A 36 2.97 3.09 2.60
C PRO A 36 1.92 3.86 3.41
N VAL A 37 0.65 3.61 3.10
CA VAL A 37 -0.50 4.01 3.90
C VAL A 37 -1.16 2.74 4.45
N TYR A 38 -1.22 2.62 5.77
CA TYR A 38 -1.80 1.46 6.42
C TYR A 38 -3.31 1.66 6.65
N VAL A 39 -4.06 0.60 6.43
CA VAL A 39 -5.50 0.53 6.69
C VAL A 39 -5.71 -0.31 7.96
N MET A 40 -6.36 0.27 8.97
CA MET A 40 -6.61 -0.42 10.24
C MET A 40 -7.87 -1.30 10.14
N PRO A 41 -8.08 -2.28 11.06
CA PRO A 41 -9.22 -3.21 10.99
C PRO A 41 -10.62 -2.58 11.05
N GLN A 42 -10.73 -1.30 11.41
CA GLN A 42 -11.99 -0.55 11.45
C GLN A 42 -12.18 0.36 10.24
N GLU A 43 -11.23 0.36 9.31
CA GLU A 43 -11.24 1.16 8.09
C GLU A 43 -11.46 0.25 6.88
N ASP A 44 -12.15 0.78 5.88
CA ASP A 44 -12.32 0.10 4.59
C ASP A 44 -11.16 0.47 3.64
N ALA A 45 -10.51 -0.54 3.07
CA ALA A 45 -9.34 -0.34 2.22
C ALA A 45 -9.68 0.37 0.91
N ARG A 46 -10.88 0.17 0.37
CA ARG A 46 -11.34 0.82 -0.85
C ARG A 46 -11.65 2.28 -0.60
N GLU A 47 -12.35 2.60 0.49
CA GLU A 47 -12.60 3.99 0.91
C GLU A 47 -11.30 4.72 1.18
N LYS A 48 -10.37 4.11 1.93
CA LYS A 48 -9.05 4.70 2.20
C LYS A 48 -8.29 4.97 0.91
N ALA A 49 -8.24 4.00 -0.01
CA ALA A 49 -7.57 4.18 -1.29
C ALA A 49 -8.26 5.26 -2.15
N GLN A 50 -9.58 5.39 -2.10
CA GLN A 50 -10.29 6.47 -2.79
C GLN A 50 -9.90 7.83 -2.23
N VAL A 51 -9.88 7.99 -0.90
CA VAL A 51 -9.43 9.22 -0.22
C VAL A 51 -8.00 9.57 -0.64
N GLU A 52 -7.09 8.60 -0.69
CA GLU A 52 -5.71 8.84 -1.15
C GLU A 52 -5.63 9.17 -2.66
N ARG A 53 -6.57 8.70 -3.49
CA ARG A 53 -6.65 9.08 -4.92
C ARG A 53 -7.17 10.49 -5.13
N GLU A 54 -8.04 10.98 -4.25
CA GLU A 54 -8.63 12.32 -4.34
C GLU A 54 -7.69 13.43 -3.86
N LYS A 55 -6.69 13.09 -3.05
CA LYS A 55 -5.69 14.06 -2.58
C LYS A 55 -4.87 14.61 -3.75
N PRO A 56 -4.62 15.92 -3.77
CA PRO A 56 -3.78 16.52 -4.80
C PRO A 56 -2.34 16.03 -4.68
N MET A 57 -1.64 16.03 -5.81
CA MET A 57 -0.21 15.72 -5.90
C MET A 57 0.19 14.29 -5.49
N GLN A 58 -0.73 13.33 -5.44
CA GLN A 58 -0.39 11.93 -5.16
C GLN A 58 -1.23 10.95 -5.97
N LYS A 59 -0.77 9.69 -6.05
CA LYS A 59 -1.42 8.61 -6.81
C LYS A 59 -1.28 7.29 -6.09
N VAL A 60 -2.40 6.57 -5.92
CA VAL A 60 -2.37 5.18 -5.45
C VAL A 60 -1.79 4.28 -6.55
N MET A 61 -0.73 3.56 -6.19
CA MET A 61 0.02 2.69 -7.10
C MET A 61 -0.40 1.24 -6.98
N GLU A 62 -0.54 0.75 -5.74
CA GLU A 62 -0.83 -0.64 -5.40
C GLU A 62 -1.55 -0.73 -4.05
N VAL A 63 -2.27 -1.82 -3.81
CA VAL A 63 -2.89 -2.16 -2.53
C VAL A 63 -2.60 -3.62 -2.22
N TYR A 64 -1.92 -3.84 -1.10
CA TYR A 64 -1.54 -5.14 -0.59
C TYR A 64 -2.45 -5.55 0.57
N SER A 65 -2.93 -6.79 0.55
CA SER A 65 -3.61 -7.43 1.67
C SER A 65 -2.56 -8.03 2.61
N LEU A 66 -2.55 -7.60 3.87
CA LEU A 66 -1.62 -8.11 4.88
C LEU A 66 -2.04 -9.50 5.39
N SER A 67 -3.19 -10.00 4.96
CA SER A 67 -3.63 -11.36 5.24
C SER A 67 -2.99 -12.40 4.29
N LEU A 68 -2.61 -11.97 3.08
CA LEU A 68 -2.04 -12.82 2.03
C LEU A 68 -0.52 -12.77 2.01
N PRO A 69 0.18 -13.84 1.57
CA PRO A 69 1.63 -13.81 1.39
C PRO A 69 2.07 -12.67 0.46
N VAL A 70 3.07 -11.89 0.88
CA VAL A 70 3.55 -10.74 0.10
C VAL A 70 4.19 -11.17 -1.24
N LEU A 71 4.83 -12.33 -1.26
CA LEU A 71 5.50 -12.89 -2.45
C LEU A 71 4.54 -13.14 -3.61
N ASP A 72 3.32 -13.58 -3.32
CA ASP A 72 2.33 -13.85 -4.36
C ASP A 72 1.86 -12.54 -5.00
N GLN A 73 1.68 -11.50 -4.19
CA GLN A 73 1.26 -10.17 -4.62
C GLN A 73 2.35 -9.43 -5.42
N PHE A 74 3.63 -9.69 -5.11
CA PHE A 74 4.76 -9.11 -5.84
C PHE A 74 4.89 -9.57 -7.30
N HIS A 75 4.43 -10.78 -7.60
CA HIS A 75 4.49 -11.32 -8.96
C HIS A 75 3.38 -10.77 -9.85
N GLU A 76 2.43 -10.04 -9.29
CA GLU A 76 1.40 -9.36 -10.04
C GLU A 76 1.97 -8.09 -10.71
N PRO A 77 1.48 -7.70 -11.89
CA PRO A 77 1.88 -6.45 -12.53
C PRO A 77 1.63 -5.22 -11.64
N ARG A 78 0.54 -5.25 -10.86
CA ARG A 78 0.19 -4.32 -9.77
C ARG A 78 -0.83 -5.01 -8.84
N ALA A 79 -0.55 -5.06 -7.55
CA ALA A 79 -1.49 -5.57 -6.56
C ALA A 79 -2.64 -4.56 -6.31
N PHE A 80 -3.89 -5.02 -6.31
CA PHE A 80 -5.08 -4.20 -5.96
C PHE A 80 -6.07 -5.03 -5.12
N HIS A 81 -5.56 -5.59 -4.04
CA HIS A 81 -6.31 -6.42 -3.09
C HIS A 81 -7.09 -5.52 -2.14
N TYR A 82 -8.43 -5.58 -2.20
CA TYR A 82 -9.37 -4.78 -1.42
C TYR A 82 -10.32 -5.66 -0.58
N ASP A 83 -9.96 -6.94 -0.45
CA ASP A 83 -10.71 -8.04 0.19
C ASP A 83 -10.97 -7.88 1.70
#